data_AF-A0A7C3VVT1-F1
#
_entry.id   AF-A0A7C3VVT1-F1
#
_cell.length_a   1.000
_cell.length_b   1.000
_cell.length_c   1.000
_cell.angle_alpha   90.00
_cell.angle_beta   90.00
_cell.angle_gamma   90.00
#
_symmetry.space_group_name_H-M   'P 1'
#
loop_
_entity.id
_entity.type
_entity.pdbx_description
1 polymer ?
#
loop_
_entity_poly.entity_id
_entity_poly.type
_entity_poly.pdbx_seq_one_letter_code
_entity_poly.pdbx_strand_id
1 'polypeptide(L)'
;MRIILPLPLPLPLTLAAATLATPLLADSHGNDLVHSRAFNGQTYMMYQTHMSLYTFDADAPMTSTCDGECAATWPAATLPEGSELGENYALFQRPDGS
;
A
#
# COMPACT_ATOMS: atom_id res chain seq x y z
N MET A 1 6.62 -4.36 27.28
CA MET A 1 5.72 -4.92 28.31
C MET A 1 5.46 -6.38 27.96
N ARG A 2 6.16 -7.33 28.59
CA ARG A 2 6.01 -8.77 28.31
C ARG A 2 4.97 -9.35 29.26
N ILE A 3 3.81 -9.72 28.74
CA ILE A 3 2.75 -10.40 29.49
C ILE A 3 2.82 -11.88 29.12
N ILE A 4 3.16 -12.72 30.11
CA ILE A 4 3.06 -14.18 30.03
C ILE A 4 1.62 -14.52 30.43
N LEU A 5 0.80 -15.04 29.51
CA LEU A 5 -0.52 -15.61 29.82
C LEU A 5 -0.43 -17.15 29.94
N PRO A 6 -1.21 -17.77 30.84
CA PRO A 6 -1.14 -19.20 31.12
C PRO A 6 -1.79 -20.04 30.01
N LEU A 7 -1.20 -21.21 29.76
CA LEU A 7 -1.63 -22.22 28.80
C LEU A 7 -2.92 -22.93 29.26
N PRO A 8 -3.98 -23.05 28.44
CA PRO A 8 -5.17 -23.83 28.81
C PRO A 8 -5.05 -25.31 28.40
N LEU A 9 -5.52 -26.20 29.29
CA LEU A 9 -5.71 -27.65 29.08
C LEU A 9 -6.77 -27.95 27.97
N PRO A 10 -6.77 -29.16 27.37
CA PRO A 10 -7.52 -29.44 26.15
C PRO A 10 -9.00 -29.78 26.43
N LEU A 11 -9.90 -29.13 25.70
CA LEU A 11 -11.33 -29.47 25.59
C LEU A 11 -11.62 -30.16 24.23
N PRO A 12 -12.69 -30.95 24.12
CA PRO A 12 -12.82 -32.04 23.16
C PRO A 12 -13.08 -31.57 21.73
N LEU A 13 -12.68 -32.44 20.80
CA LEU A 13 -12.72 -32.31 19.36
C LEU A 13 -14.16 -32.16 18.84
N THR A 14 -14.64 -30.91 18.74
CA THR A 14 -15.76 -30.56 17.86
C THR A 14 -15.20 -30.23 16.47
N LEU A 15 -15.71 -30.93 15.47
CA LEU A 15 -15.37 -30.73 14.06
C LEU A 15 -16.02 -29.41 13.58
N ALA A 16 -15.40 -28.28 13.87
CA ALA A 16 -15.72 -27.02 13.23
C ALA A 16 -15.04 -27.02 11.86
N ALA A 17 -15.83 -27.18 10.79
CA ALA A 17 -15.37 -26.90 9.44
C ALA A 17 -15.10 -25.39 9.32
N ALA A 18 -13.88 -24.98 9.67
CA ALA A 18 -13.40 -23.63 9.43
C ALA A 18 -13.18 -23.50 7.92
N THR A 19 -14.16 -22.92 7.23
CA THR A 19 -13.95 -22.36 5.91
C THR A 19 -12.91 -21.26 6.06
N LEU A 20 -11.65 -21.59 5.77
CA LEU A 20 -10.59 -20.61 5.59
C LEU A 20 -11.04 -19.72 4.43
N ALA A 21 -11.63 -18.57 4.74
CA ALA A 21 -11.69 -17.48 3.81
C ALA A 21 -10.23 -17.07 3.58
N THR A 22 -9.62 -17.62 2.54
CA THR A 22 -8.39 -17.06 1.98
C THR A 22 -8.72 -15.60 1.68
N PRO A 23 -8.11 -14.62 2.37
CA PRO A 23 -8.16 -13.27 1.87
C PRO A 23 -7.58 -13.37 0.46
N LEU A 24 -8.40 -13.04 -0.53
CA LEU A 24 -7.90 -12.78 -1.87
C LEU A 24 -6.99 -11.57 -1.67
N LEU A 25 -5.70 -11.81 -1.44
CA LEU A 25 -4.70 -10.77 -1.42
C LEU A 25 -4.88 -10.07 -2.76
N ALA A 26 -5.28 -8.80 -2.74
CA ALA A 26 -5.07 -7.97 -3.90
C ALA A 26 -3.57 -8.03 -4.15
N ASP A 27 -3.15 -8.67 -5.24
CA ASP A 27 -1.77 -8.63 -5.68
C ASP A 27 -1.45 -7.16 -5.98
N SER A 28 -0.92 -6.46 -4.99
CA SER A 28 -0.23 -5.22 -5.23
C SER A 28 1.01 -5.59 -6.03
N HIS A 29 0.98 -5.36 -7.35
CA HIS A 29 2.19 -5.41 -8.17
C HIS A 29 3.20 -4.31 -7.82
N GLY A 30 2.98 -3.58 -6.70
CA GLY A 30 3.94 -2.70 -6.08
C GLY A 30 4.35 -1.56 -7.00
N ASN A 31 5.64 -1.23 -6.98
CA ASN A 31 6.18 -0.07 -7.68
C ASN A 31 6.79 -0.37 -9.04
N ASP A 32 6.92 -1.64 -9.41
CA ASP A 32 7.61 -2.06 -10.65
C ASP A 32 7.03 -1.40 -11.91
N LEU A 33 5.82 -0.86 -11.81
CA LEU A 33 5.01 -0.45 -12.94
C LEU A 33 4.38 0.94 -12.76
N VAL A 34 4.79 1.66 -11.71
CA VAL A 34 4.48 3.09 -11.59
C VAL A 34 5.38 3.83 -12.57
N HIS A 35 4.77 4.61 -13.46
CA HIS A 35 5.54 5.39 -14.43
C HIS A 35 4.83 6.68 -14.82
N SER A 36 5.62 7.68 -15.22
CA SER A 36 5.12 8.90 -15.83
C SER A 36 5.06 8.78 -17.36
N ARG A 37 4.09 9.46 -17.97
CA ARG A 37 4.00 9.68 -19.42
C ARG A 37 3.51 11.09 -19.72
N ALA A 38 4.14 11.73 -20.69
CA ALA A 38 3.65 12.97 -21.25
C ALA A 38 2.55 12.72 -22.28
N PHE A 39 1.43 13.44 -22.17
CA PHE A 39 0.35 13.46 -23.15
C PHE A 39 -0.19 14.88 -23.29
N ASN A 40 -0.28 15.39 -24.52
CA ASN A 40 -0.70 16.77 -24.81
C ASN A 40 0.02 17.86 -23.99
N GLY A 41 1.30 17.65 -23.67
CA GLY A 41 2.11 18.60 -22.89
C GLY A 41 1.91 18.52 -21.38
N GLN A 42 1.11 17.60 -20.87
CA GLN A 42 0.96 17.33 -19.44
C GLN A 42 1.55 15.96 -19.08
N THR A 43 2.20 15.88 -17.92
CA THR A 43 2.72 14.61 -17.39
C THR A 43 1.67 13.95 -16.51
N TYR A 44 1.32 12.71 -16.86
CA TYR A 44 0.41 11.89 -16.08
C TYR A 44 1.18 10.79 -15.37
N MET A 45 0.74 10.50 -14.15
CA MET A 45 1.27 9.43 -13.32
C MET A 45 0.24 8.31 -13.30
N MET A 46 0.67 7.09 -13.61
CA MET A 46 -0.23 5.94 -13.64
C MET A 46 0.45 4.68 -13.15
N TYR A 47 -0.40 3.77 -12.71
CA TYR A 47 -0.08 2.38 -12.49
C TYR A 47 -0.44 1.57 -13.75
N GLN A 48 -0.13 0.27 -13.75
CA GLN A 48 -0.37 -0.64 -14.88
C GLN A 48 -1.70 -0.43 -15.59
N THR A 49 -1.75 -0.81 -16.87
CA THR A 49 -2.99 -0.89 -17.66
C THR A 49 -3.80 0.41 -17.72
N HIS A 50 -3.11 1.56 -17.70
CA HIS A 50 -3.72 2.90 -17.74
C HIS A 50 -4.60 3.23 -16.52
N MET A 51 -4.30 2.65 -15.36
CA MET A 51 -4.98 3.00 -14.11
C MET A 51 -4.37 4.25 -13.48
N SER A 52 -5.21 5.18 -13.05
CA SER A 52 -4.75 6.36 -12.29
C SER A 52 -4.18 5.95 -10.94
N LEU A 53 -3.17 6.68 -10.47
CA LEU A 53 -2.76 6.59 -9.06
C LEU A 53 -3.86 7.15 -8.16
N TYR A 54 -4.03 6.53 -7.00
CA TYR A 54 -4.92 7.02 -5.95
C TYR A 54 -4.10 7.73 -4.87
N THR A 55 -4.62 8.84 -4.38
CA THR A 55 -4.12 9.52 -3.18
C THR A 55 -5.03 9.16 -2.00
N PHE A 56 -4.49 9.14 -0.79
CA PHE A 56 -5.31 8.92 0.38
C PHE A 56 -5.88 10.25 0.89
N ASP A 57 -7.20 10.33 1.09
CA ASP A 57 -7.90 11.60 1.37
C ASP A 57 -7.42 12.30 2.65
N ALA A 58 -6.91 11.54 3.62
CA ALA A 58 -6.41 12.08 4.88
C ALA A 58 -4.95 12.55 4.82
N ASP A 59 -4.28 12.43 3.67
CA ASP A 59 -2.90 12.88 3.50
C ASP A 59 -2.81 14.41 3.53
N ALA A 60 -1.69 14.89 4.08
CA ALA A 60 -1.34 16.30 4.12
C ALA A 60 -0.19 16.58 3.14
N PRO A 61 0.08 17.85 2.79
CA PRO A 61 1.22 18.18 1.95
C PRO A 61 2.52 17.59 2.51
N MET A 62 3.23 16.80 1.68
CA MET A 62 4.49 16.13 2.05
C MET A 62 4.38 15.18 3.25
N THR A 63 3.19 14.66 3.56
CA THR A 63 2.99 13.72 4.67
C THR A 63 1.83 12.78 4.36
N SER A 64 2.08 11.48 4.39
CA SER A 64 1.03 10.48 4.28
C SER A 64 0.63 9.93 5.64
N THR A 65 -0.66 9.75 5.83
CA THR A 65 -1.26 9.14 7.03
C THR A 65 -1.47 7.64 6.89
N CYS A 66 -1.29 7.09 5.68
CA CYS A 66 -1.45 5.66 5.42
C CYS A 66 -0.16 4.92 5.80
N ASP A 67 -0.10 4.34 7.01
CA ASP A 67 1.03 3.55 7.51
C ASP A 67 0.61 2.14 7.98
N GLY A 68 1.59 1.30 8.34
CA GLY A 68 1.35 -0.05 8.85
C GLY A 68 0.51 -0.92 7.91
N GLU A 69 -0.62 -1.44 8.41
CA GLU A 69 -1.56 -2.26 7.63
C GLU A 69 -2.18 -1.51 6.44
N CYS A 70 -2.32 -0.18 6.55
CA CYS A 70 -2.77 0.63 5.42
C CYS A 70 -1.77 0.55 4.28
N ALA A 71 -0.48 0.77 4.56
CA ALA A 71 0.59 0.69 3.57
C ALA A 71 0.83 -0.74 3.05
N ALA A 72 0.49 -1.77 3.84
CA ALA A 72 0.51 -3.15 3.36
C ALA A 72 -0.58 -3.43 2.32
N THR A 73 -1.76 -2.79 2.47
CA THR A 73 -2.88 -2.94 1.53
C THR A 73 -2.74 -2.00 0.33
N TRP A 74 -2.21 -0.80 0.55
CA TRP A 74 -2.04 0.26 -0.42
C TRP A 74 -0.59 0.76 -0.41
N PRO A 75 0.35 0.03 -1.05
CA PRO A 75 1.74 0.44 -1.05
C PRO A 75 1.96 1.80 -1.72
N ALA A 76 2.89 2.57 -1.18
CA ALA A 76 3.25 3.87 -1.73
C ALA A 76 3.87 3.72 -3.12
N ALA A 77 3.45 4.60 -4.04
CA ALA A 77 4.02 4.72 -5.38
C ALA A 77 5.44 5.32 -5.29
N THR A 78 6.48 4.54 -5.63
CA THR A 78 7.88 5.00 -5.62
C THR A 78 8.42 5.21 -7.02
N LEU A 79 9.21 6.27 -7.19
CA LEU A 79 9.91 6.59 -8.42
C LEU A 79 11.35 7.00 -8.11
N PRO A 80 12.29 6.82 -9.06
CA PRO A 80 13.65 7.32 -8.92
C PRO A 80 13.70 8.84 -8.68
N GLU A 81 14.71 9.30 -7.95
CA GLU A 81 15.00 10.73 -7.84
C GLU A 81 15.15 11.37 -9.23
N GLY A 82 14.61 12.58 -9.38
CA GLY A 82 14.65 13.32 -10.65
C GLY A 82 13.64 12.86 -11.71
N SER A 83 12.75 11.92 -11.38
CA SER A 83 11.64 11.56 -12.28
C SER A 83 10.75 12.77 -12.57
N GLU A 84 10.31 12.93 -13.82
CA GLU A 84 9.30 13.93 -14.18
C GLU A 84 7.96 13.56 -13.54
N LEU A 85 7.39 14.50 -12.80
CA LEU A 85 6.13 14.35 -12.08
C LEU A 85 5.03 15.18 -12.75
N GLY A 86 3.79 14.72 -12.63
CA GLY A 86 2.63 15.50 -13.02
C GLY A 86 2.36 16.66 -12.07
N GLU A 87 1.47 17.57 -12.49
CA GLU A 87 0.98 18.65 -11.63
C GLU A 87 0.37 18.06 -10.35
N ASN A 88 0.70 18.65 -9.20
CA ASN A 88 0.27 18.22 -7.84
C ASN A 88 0.91 16.94 -7.30
N TYR A 89 1.91 16.37 -7.96
CA TYR A 89 2.71 15.29 -7.41
C TYR A 89 4.09 15.79 -6.94
N ALA A 90 4.58 15.22 -5.85
CA ALA A 90 5.91 15.50 -5.31
C ALA A 90 6.56 14.20 -4.85
N LEU A 91 7.88 14.10 -5.02
CA LEU A 91 8.68 13.05 -4.37
C LEU A 91 9.05 13.52 -2.97
N PHE A 92 8.78 12.68 -1.99
CA PHE A 92 9.19 12.90 -0.60
C PHE A 92 9.49 11.55 0.04
N GLN A 93 10.45 11.54 0.97
CA GLN A 93 10.78 10.34 1.72
C GLN A 93 9.75 10.12 2.82
N ARG A 94 9.16 8.93 2.85
CA ARG A 94 8.24 8.53 3.91
C ARG A 94 9.00 7.93 5.11
N PRO A 95 8.43 7.95 6.33
CA PRO A 95 9.09 7.43 7.52
C PRO A 95 9.43 5.93 7.46
N ASP A 96 8.70 5.16 6.66
CA ASP A 96 8.92 3.73 6.43
C ASP A 96 10.04 3.43 5.41
N GLY A 97 10.67 4.46 4.84
CA GLY A 97 11.78 4.31 3.88
C GLY A 97 11.34 4.10 2.43
N SER A 98 10.03 4.16 2.16
CA SER A 98 9.47 4.30 0.81
C SER A 98 9.47 5.76 0.34
#